data_AF-A0A3D2WEV1-F1
#
_entry.id   AF-A0A3D2WEV1-F1
#
_cell.length_a   1.000
_cell.length_b   1.000
_cell.length_c   1.000
_cell.angle_alpha   90.00
_cell.angle_beta   90.00
_cell.angle_gamma   90.00
#
_symmetry.space_group_name_H-M   'P 1'
#
loop_
_entity.id
_entity.type
_entity.pdbx_description
1 polymer ?
#
loop_
_entity_poly.entity_id
_entity_poly.type
_entity_poly.pdbx_seq_one_letter_code
_entity_poly.pdbx_strand_id
1 'polypeptide(L)'
;MTGRMKPIVGMWATLIALSFVVSMTSFSTTPSAPLFGMWPTVLAIWLLVTLFFDWVVQGTGLGAVQAAVIIALSQILGTGVGGVMMEGMALGDALVAAGFGMLFWVVSAGVYGWLSD
;
A
#
# COMPACT_ATOMS: atom_id res chain seq x y z
N MET A 1 0.86 -15.72 18.76
CA MET A 1 1.58 -14.56 18.19
C MET A 1 2.58 -14.97 17.10
N THR A 2 3.33 -16.05 17.26
CA THR A 2 4.37 -16.49 16.29
C THR A 2 3.85 -16.88 14.91
N GLY A 3 2.61 -17.39 14.80
CA GLY A 3 2.00 -17.78 13.51
C GLY A 3 1.72 -16.62 12.55
N ARG A 4 1.66 -15.37 13.05
CA ARG A 4 1.31 -14.19 12.24
C ARG A 4 2.50 -13.34 11.83
N MET A 5 3.67 -13.62 12.39
CA MET A 5 4.89 -12.91 12.01
C MET A 5 5.21 -13.14 10.53
N LYS A 6 5.00 -14.37 10.05
CA LYS A 6 5.24 -14.78 8.66
C LYS A 6 4.43 -13.92 7.65
N PRO A 7 3.09 -13.83 7.74
CA PRO A 7 2.32 -13.02 6.80
C PRO A 7 2.58 -11.51 6.93
N ILE A 8 2.79 -10.99 8.15
CA ILE A 8 3.17 -9.58 8.37
C ILE A 8 4.50 -9.27 7.66
N VAL A 9 5.56 -10.01 7.96
CA VAL A 9 6.89 -9.76 7.37
C VAL A 9 6.87 -9.94 5.85
N GLY A 10 6.11 -10.91 5.33
CA GLY A 10 5.97 -11.11 3.89
C GLY A 10 5.28 -9.97 3.17
N MET A 11 4.18 -9.44 3.72
CA MET A 11 3.51 -8.25 3.19
C MET A 11 4.44 -7.04 3.20
N TRP A 12 5.12 -6.81 4.32
CA TRP A 12 6.06 -5.71 4.49
C TRP A 12 7.20 -5.76 3.46
N ALA A 13 7.84 -6.93 3.30
CA ALA A 13 8.87 -7.15 2.31
C ALA A 13 8.38 -6.91 0.87
N THR A 14 7.15 -7.34 0.58
CA THR A 14 6.52 -7.14 -0.75
C THR A 14 6.32 -5.66 -1.05
N LEU A 15 5.82 -4.87 -0.09
CA LEU A 15 5.65 -3.42 -0.25
C LEU A 15 6.98 -2.70 -0.49
N ILE A 16 8.04 -3.13 0.18
CA ILE A 16 9.40 -2.61 -0.05
C ILE A 16 9.88 -2.95 -1.45
N ALA A 17 9.72 -4.21 -1.88
CA ALA A 17 10.13 -4.65 -3.21
C ALA A 17 9.38 -3.89 -4.31
N LEU A 18 8.07 -3.68 -4.16
CA LEU A 18 7.28 -2.87 -5.08
C LEU A 18 7.75 -1.41 -5.12
N SER A 19 8.05 -0.82 -3.96
CA SER A 19 8.61 0.53 -3.88
C SER A 19 9.95 0.64 -4.59
N PHE A 20 10.80 -0.38 -4.45
CA PHE A 20 12.08 -0.49 -5.16
C PHE A 20 11.89 -0.58 -6.67
N VAL A 21 10.99 -1.42 -7.16
CA VAL A 21 10.68 -1.53 -8.58
C VAL A 21 10.16 -0.19 -9.13
N VAL A 22 9.22 0.46 -8.44
CA VAL A 22 8.70 1.77 -8.87
C VAL A 22 9.80 2.84 -8.89
N SER A 23 10.73 2.82 -7.94
CA SER A 23 11.86 3.76 -7.88
C SER A 23 12.78 3.69 -9.11
N MET A 24 12.76 2.59 -9.86
CA MET A 24 13.53 2.42 -11.11
C MET A 24 12.79 2.90 -12.37
N THR A 25 11.54 3.33 -12.23
CA THR A 25 10.70 3.75 -13.36
C THR A 25 10.60 5.27 -13.45
N SER A 26 10.12 5.76 -14.59
CA SER A 26 9.77 7.18 -14.79
C SER A 26 8.59 7.65 -13.94
N PHE A 27 7.88 6.73 -13.26
CA PHE A 27 6.81 7.05 -12.33
C PHE A 27 7.32 7.29 -10.91
N SER A 28 8.63 7.15 -10.67
CA SER A 28 9.23 7.48 -9.39
C SER A 28 9.10 8.97 -9.10
N THR A 29 8.65 9.29 -7.89
CA THR A 29 8.65 10.65 -7.38
C THR A 29 9.81 10.81 -6.41
N THR A 30 10.67 11.81 -6.65
CA THR A 30 11.73 12.14 -5.69
C THR A 30 11.08 12.89 -4.53
N PRO A 31 11.12 12.36 -3.30
CA PRO A 31 10.51 13.06 -2.17
C PRO A 31 11.28 14.34 -1.86
N SER A 32 10.56 15.43 -1.59
CA SER A 32 11.17 16.75 -1.33
C SER A 32 11.86 16.85 0.02
N ALA A 33 11.41 16.09 1.04
CA ALA A 33 12.02 16.07 2.38
C ALA A 33 11.62 14.80 3.18
N PRO A 34 12.26 13.63 2.94
CA PRO A 34 11.98 12.43 3.71
C PRO A 34 12.53 12.53 5.15
N LEU A 35 11.71 12.15 6.14
CA LEU A 35 11.95 12.37 7.57
C LEU A 35 13.27 11.76 8.09
N PHE A 36 13.69 10.62 7.53
CA PHE A 36 14.92 9.89 7.90
C PHE A 36 15.79 9.56 6.67
N GLY A 37 15.57 10.23 5.54
CA GLY A 37 16.03 9.76 4.23
C GLY A 37 15.02 8.80 3.57
N MET A 38 15.06 8.69 2.24
CA MET A 38 14.01 8.02 1.46
C MET A 38 13.74 6.58 1.94
N TRP A 39 14.76 5.73 1.96
CA TRP A 39 14.61 4.31 2.27
C TRP A 39 14.25 4.04 3.74
N PRO A 40 14.90 4.65 4.75
CA PRO A 40 14.48 4.47 6.13
C PRO A 40 13.03 4.90 6.39
N THR A 41 12.58 6.01 5.77
CA THR A 41 11.18 6.44 5.86
C THR A 41 10.22 5.45 5.21
N VAL A 42 10.55 4.92 4.02
CA VAL A 42 9.74 3.90 3.33
C VAL A 42 9.59 2.63 4.17
N LEU A 43 10.69 2.14 4.77
CA LEU A 43 10.67 0.95 5.64
C LEU A 43 9.72 1.14 6.83
N ALA A 44 9.81 2.29 7.49
CA ALA A 44 9.02 2.61 8.68
C ALA A 44 7.52 2.77 8.35
N ILE A 45 7.19 3.50 7.28
CA ILE A 45 5.78 3.70 6.86
C ILE A 45 5.16 2.36 6.47
N TRP A 46 5.85 1.54 5.66
CA TRP A 46 5.28 0.26 5.27
C TRP A 46 5.12 -0.69 6.44
N LEU A 47 5.98 -0.63 7.46
CA LEU A 47 5.78 -1.42 8.68
C LEU A 47 4.47 -1.04 9.37
N LEU A 48 4.22 0.26 9.54
CA LEU A 48 2.97 0.75 10.13
C LEU A 48 1.75 0.35 9.31
N VAL A 49 1.82 0.46 7.99
CA VAL A 49 0.74 0.07 7.07
C VAL A 49 0.44 -1.42 7.17
N THR A 50 1.47 -2.26 7.22
CA THR A 50 1.29 -3.71 7.37
C THR A 50 0.67 -4.08 8.72
N LEU A 51 1.10 -3.45 9.82
CA LEU A 51 0.51 -3.67 11.13
C LEU A 51 -0.95 -3.21 11.20
N PHE A 52 -1.28 -2.08 10.56
CA PHE A 52 -2.65 -1.62 10.40
C PHE A 52 -3.48 -2.63 9.60
N PHE A 53 -2.96 -3.14 8.49
CA PHE A 53 -3.66 -4.14 7.68
C PHE A 53 -3.92 -5.44 8.44
N ASP A 54 -2.92 -5.94 9.18
CA ASP A 54 -3.05 -7.12 10.05
C ASP A 54 -4.16 -6.92 11.10
N TRP A 55 -4.27 -5.71 11.65
CA TRP A 55 -5.36 -5.32 12.55
C TRP A 55 -6.72 -5.28 11.84
N VAL A 56 -6.81 -4.72 10.62
CA VAL A 56 -8.06 -4.69 9.85
C VAL A 56 -8.57 -6.10 9.54
N VAL A 57 -7.68 -6.97 9.05
CA VAL A 57 -8.04 -8.37 8.74
C VAL A 57 -8.54 -9.09 9.99
N GLN A 58 -7.93 -8.83 11.15
CA GLN A 58 -8.40 -9.37 12.43
C GLN A 58 -9.74 -8.82 12.89
N GLY A 59 -9.90 -7.50 12.83
CA GLY A 59 -11.09 -6.83 13.34
C GLY A 59 -12.34 -7.12 12.49
N THR A 60 -12.14 -7.39 11.20
CA THR A 60 -13.24 -7.57 10.25
C THR A 60 -13.52 -9.04 9.91
N GLY A 61 -12.55 -9.94 10.07
CA GLY A 61 -12.67 -11.34 9.65
C GLY A 61 -12.72 -11.54 8.12
N LEU A 62 -12.43 -10.49 7.35
CA LEU A 62 -12.42 -10.55 5.89
C LEU A 62 -11.19 -11.28 5.37
N GLY A 63 -11.31 -11.88 4.17
CA GLY A 63 -10.14 -12.38 3.45
C GLY A 63 -9.16 -11.25 3.12
N ALA A 64 -7.86 -11.52 3.14
CA ALA A 64 -6.81 -10.52 2.98
C ALA A 64 -6.99 -9.67 1.71
N VAL A 65 -7.19 -10.31 0.56
CA VAL A 65 -7.38 -9.60 -0.72
C VAL A 65 -8.65 -8.75 -0.70
N GLN A 66 -9.74 -9.24 -0.08
CA GLN A 66 -10.98 -8.48 0.05
C GLN A 66 -10.77 -7.22 0.90
N ALA A 67 -10.08 -7.34 2.04
CA ALA A 67 -9.74 -6.19 2.88
C ALA A 67 -8.88 -5.17 2.11
N ALA A 68 -7.90 -5.64 1.34
CA ALA A 68 -7.03 -4.78 0.53
C ALA A 68 -7.80 -4.03 -0.57
N VAL A 69 -8.71 -4.70 -1.27
CA VAL A 69 -9.57 -4.07 -2.29
C VAL A 69 -10.41 -2.96 -1.67
N ILE A 70 -11.03 -3.22 -0.51
CA ILE A 70 -11.85 -2.21 0.17
C ILE A 70 -11.00 -1.00 0.57
N ILE A 71 -9.84 -1.22 1.18
CA ILE A 71 -8.94 -0.13 1.58
C ILE A 71 -8.46 0.67 0.37
N ALA A 72 -8.07 0.00 -0.72
CA ALA A 72 -7.62 0.66 -1.94
C ALA A 72 -8.73 1.52 -2.54
N LEU A 73 -9.95 1.00 -2.66
CA LEU A 73 -11.10 1.76 -3.15
C LEU A 73 -11.43 2.93 -2.24
N SER A 74 -11.37 2.76 -0.91
CA SER A 74 -11.56 3.85 0.05
C SER A 74 -10.52 4.96 -0.14
N GLN A 75 -9.26 4.63 -0.42
CA GLN A 75 -8.23 5.63 -0.71
C GLN A 75 -8.49 6.32 -2.05
N ILE A 76 -8.85 5.59 -3.10
CA ILE A 76 -9.17 6.16 -4.42
C ILE A 76 -10.32 7.17 -4.30
N LEU A 77 -11.37 6.82 -3.55
CA LEU A 77 -12.50 7.72 -3.32
C LEU A 77 -12.11 8.90 -2.41
N GLY A 78 -11.31 8.66 -1.37
CA GLY A 78 -10.94 9.67 -0.38
C GLY A 78 -9.93 10.70 -0.87
N THR A 79 -8.95 10.28 -1.68
CA THR A 79 -7.86 11.14 -2.15
C THR A 79 -7.88 11.36 -3.66
N GLY A 80 -8.14 10.31 -4.45
CA GLY A 80 -8.12 10.39 -5.91
C GLY A 80 -9.26 11.23 -6.49
N VAL A 81 -10.50 10.92 -6.09
CA VAL A 81 -11.69 11.67 -6.54
C VAL A 81 -11.66 13.11 -6.03
N GLY A 82 -11.28 13.31 -4.77
CA GLY A 82 -11.09 14.63 -4.19
C GLY A 82 -10.07 15.47 -4.97
N GLY A 83 -8.91 14.88 -5.29
CA GLY A 83 -7.88 15.55 -6.08
C GLY A 83 -8.38 16.01 -7.45
N VAL A 84 -9.14 15.17 -8.17
CA VAL A 84 -9.69 15.53 -9.48
C VAL A 84 -10.77 16.61 -9.37
N MET A 85 -11.72 16.44 -8.45
CA MET A 85 -12.92 17.29 -8.38
C MET A 85 -12.67 18.62 -7.67
N MET A 86 -11.78 18.64 -6.69
CA MET A 86 -11.59 19.80 -5.79
C MET A 86 -10.25 20.50 -6.02
N GLU A 87 -9.20 19.74 -6.33
CA GLU A 87 -7.83 20.26 -6.42
C GLU A 87 -7.37 20.47 -7.88
N GLY A 88 -8.21 20.10 -8.86
CA GLY A 88 -7.89 20.25 -10.28
C GLY A 88 -6.82 19.29 -10.79
N MET A 89 -6.59 18.16 -10.10
CA MET A 89 -5.67 17.12 -10.56
C MET A 89 -6.10 16.56 -11.93
N ALA A 90 -5.13 16.35 -12.82
CA ALA A 90 -5.40 15.71 -14.09
C ALA A 90 -5.93 14.29 -13.90
N LEU A 91 -7.00 13.94 -14.64
CA LEU A 91 -7.62 12.61 -14.54
C LEU A 91 -6.62 11.48 -14.83
N GLY A 92 -5.69 11.69 -15.76
CA GLY A 92 -4.63 10.73 -16.08
C GLY A 92 -3.73 10.42 -14.88
N ASP A 93 -3.30 11.45 -14.15
CA ASP A 93 -2.44 11.31 -12.97
C ASP A 93 -3.19 10.60 -11.84
N ALA A 94 -4.47 10.95 -11.63
CA ALA A 94 -5.33 10.29 -10.66
C ALA A 94 -5.53 8.81 -10.98
N LEU A 95 -5.69 8.46 -12.25
CA LEU A 95 -5.84 7.07 -12.70
C LEU A 95 -4.56 6.27 -12.48
N VAL A 96 -3.40 6.85 -12.76
CA VAL A 96 -2.09 6.23 -12.52
C VAL A 96 -1.89 6.01 -11.02
N ALA A 97 -2.16 7.01 -10.18
CA ALA A 97 -2.07 6.90 -8.73
C ALA A 97 -3.01 5.83 -8.17
N ALA A 98 -4.27 5.79 -8.65
CA ALA A 98 -5.25 4.77 -8.28
C ALA A 98 -4.79 3.36 -8.68
N GLY A 99 -4.25 3.19 -9.89
CA GLY A 99 -3.73 1.92 -10.37
C GLY A 99 -2.56 1.40 -9.54
N PHE A 100 -1.59 2.26 -9.22
CA PHE A 100 -0.49 1.89 -8.32
C PHE A 100 -0.97 1.60 -6.91
N GLY A 101 -1.88 2.40 -6.35
CA GLY A 101 -2.47 2.14 -5.04
C GLY A 101 -3.15 0.77 -4.98
N MET A 102 -3.94 0.44 -6.01
CA MET A 102 -4.59 -0.85 -6.12
C MET A 102 -3.58 -2.00 -6.21
N LEU A 103 -2.54 -1.84 -7.03
CA LEU A 103 -1.48 -2.82 -7.21
C LEU A 103 -0.73 -3.09 -5.89
N PHE A 104 -0.36 -2.05 -5.16
CA PHE A 104 0.34 -2.16 -3.87
C PHE A 104 -0.50 -2.92 -2.85
N TRP A 105 -1.79 -2.61 -2.74
CA TRP A 105 -2.69 -3.29 -1.82
C TRP A 105 -2.92 -4.75 -2.19
N VAL A 106 -3.30 -5.04 -3.45
CA VAL A 106 -3.68 -6.40 -3.86
C VAL A 106 -2.50 -7.35 -3.85
N VAL A 107 -1.33 -6.93 -4.38
CA VAL A 107 -0.16 -7.81 -4.48
C VAL A 107 0.38 -8.15 -3.09
N SER A 108 0.52 -7.15 -2.22
CA SER A 108 1.02 -7.37 -0.86
C SER A 108 0.03 -8.15 0.02
N ALA A 109 -1.28 -7.93 -0.13
CA ALA A 109 -2.30 -8.72 0.55
C ALA A 109 -2.42 -10.16 0.02
N GLY A 110 -2.12 -10.39 -1.25
CA GLY A 110 -2.01 -11.73 -1.81
C GLY A 110 -0.90 -12.53 -1.14
N VAL A 111 0.28 -11.93 -0.95
CA VAL A 111 1.39 -12.52 -0.21
C VAL A 111 1.02 -12.73 1.26
N TYR A 112 0.36 -11.74 1.88
CA TYR A 112 -0.14 -11.88 3.24
C TYR A 112 -1.07 -13.09 3.39
N GLY A 113 -2.06 -13.23 2.50
CA GLY A 113 -3.03 -14.33 2.52
C GLY A 113 -2.34 -15.68 2.34
N TRP A 114 -1.50 -15.80 1.31
CA TRP A 114 -0.75 -17.02 1.04
C TRP A 114 0.15 -17.48 2.19
N LEU A 115 0.72 -16.54 2.94
CA LEU A 115 1.58 -16.84 4.10
C LEU A 115 0.79 -17.08 5.39
N SER A 116 -0.50 -16.74 5.40
CA SER A 116 -1.42 -16.98 6.51
C SER A 116 -2.05 -18.38 6.47
N ASP A 117 -2.09 -18.99 5.28
CA ASP A 117 -2.43 -20.40 5.05
C ASP A 117 -1.25 -21.33 5.46
#